data_AF-A0A945SLM5-F1
#
_entry.id   AF-A0A945SLM5-F1
#
_cell.length_a   1.000
_cell.length_b   1.000
_cell.length_c   1.000
_cell.angle_alpha   90.00
_cell.angle_beta   90.00
_cell.angle_gamma   90.00
#
_symmetry.space_group_name_H-M   'P 1'
#
loop_
_entity.id
_entity.type
_entity.pdbx_description
1 polymer ?
#
loop_
_entity_poly.entity_id
_entity_poly.type
_entity_poly.pdbx_seq_one_letter_code
_entity_poly.pdbx_strand_id
1 'polypeptide(L)'
;MKNLGNQSIRLKILLPFTLILLSIIVLFIGFGYSQFKATGEDAQRNMVQMVSMMFKQYVKGDTDRMELAIGSLLSNSKVSDAFRSRSIDRLHQITSETLSMLREQHRIGELYLVTPQRKVILRTHQSSRAGDQLNHQTLIKAQESGAPAHGLELAAHGALMLSPHIS
;
A
#
# COMPACT_ATOMS: atom_id res chain seq x y z
N MET A 1 77.00 28.15 12.84
CA MET A 1 77.09 27.06 11.84
C MET A 1 75.97 26.07 12.12
N LYS A 2 74.97 25.95 11.22
CA LYS A 2 73.76 25.13 11.43
C LYS A 2 74.13 23.64 11.37
N ASN A 3 73.67 22.90 12.36
CA ASN A 3 73.98 21.50 12.61
C ASN A 3 73.28 20.60 11.57
N LEU A 4 73.85 20.52 10.35
CA LEU A 4 73.30 19.83 9.18
C LEU A 4 73.29 18.28 9.32
N GLY A 5 74.11 17.71 10.22
CA GLY A 5 74.16 16.27 10.46
C GLY A 5 73.00 15.72 11.31
N ASN A 6 72.45 16.52 12.23
CA ASN A 6 71.36 16.09 13.11
C ASN A 6 69.97 16.19 12.45
N GLN A 7 69.82 17.06 11.44
CA GLN A 7 68.56 17.23 10.72
C GLN A 7 68.30 16.11 9.71
N SER A 8 69.33 15.58 9.04
CA SER A 8 69.17 14.50 8.05
C SER A 8 68.83 13.15 8.70
N ILE A 9 69.33 12.87 9.92
CA ILE A 9 68.98 11.66 10.69
C ILE A 9 67.55 11.76 11.24
N ARG A 10 67.18 12.91 11.82
CA ARG A 10 65.81 13.16 12.26
C ARG A 10 64.83 13.05 11.10
N LEU A 11 65.17 13.59 9.92
CA LEU A 11 64.30 13.51 8.74
C LEU A 11 64.22 12.10 8.17
N LYS A 12 65.32 11.32 8.14
CA LYS A 12 65.30 9.91 7.70
C LYS A 12 64.46 8.99 8.60
N ILE A 13 64.28 9.33 9.87
CA ILE A 13 63.47 8.55 10.82
C ILE A 13 62.05 9.11 10.95
N LEU A 14 61.86 10.44 11.01
CA LEU A 14 60.53 11.05 11.10
C LEU A 14 59.71 10.82 9.83
N LEU A 15 60.32 10.89 8.65
CA LEU A 15 59.59 10.79 7.38
C LEU A 15 58.81 9.48 7.24
N PRO A 16 59.42 8.27 7.39
CA PRO A 16 58.66 7.02 7.32
C PRO A 16 57.62 6.92 8.43
N PHE A 17 57.91 7.45 9.63
CA PHE A 17 56.95 7.44 10.74
C PHE A 17 55.72 8.30 10.45
N THR A 18 55.91 9.51 9.90
CA THR A 18 54.81 10.36 9.45
C THR A 18 54.02 9.73 8.30
N LEU A 19 54.67 9.04 7.36
CA LEU A 19 54.00 8.36 6.26
C LEU A 19 53.17 7.15 6.73
N ILE A 20 53.66 6.40 7.72
CA ILE A 20 52.90 5.32 8.34
C ILE A 20 51.68 5.90 9.07
N LEU A 21 51.87 6.97 9.85
CA LEU A 21 50.78 7.65 10.54
C LEU A 21 49.71 8.17 9.56
N LEU A 22 50.15 8.80 8.46
CA LEU A 22 49.26 9.28 7.40
C LEU A 22 48.52 8.12 6.71
N SER A 23 49.21 7.02 6.43
CA SER A 23 48.59 5.81 5.87
C SER A 23 47.52 5.24 6.78
N ILE A 24 47.76 5.20 8.10
CA ILE A 24 46.77 4.75 9.08
C ILE A 24 45.54 5.68 9.08
N ILE A 25 45.76 7.00 9.05
CA ILE A 25 44.65 7.98 9.00
C ILE A 25 43.82 7.79 7.73
N VAL A 26 44.45 7.64 6.55
CA VAL A 26 43.75 7.43 5.28
C VAL A 26 42.95 6.12 5.29
N LEU A 27 43.52 5.03 5.79
CA LEU A 27 42.83 3.76 5.93
C LEU A 27 41.64 3.87 6.88
N PHE A 28 41.79 4.58 8.00
CA PHE A 28 40.72 4.79 8.97
C PHE A 28 39.57 5.62 8.38
N ILE A 29 39.88 6.70 7.66
CA ILE A 29 38.88 7.51 6.97
C ILE A 29 38.17 6.70 5.87
N GLY A 30 38.91 5.96 5.05
CA GLY A 30 38.34 5.13 3.98
C GLY A 30 37.42 4.04 4.54
N PHE A 31 37.84 3.37 5.61
CA PHE A 31 37.03 2.37 6.29
C PHE A 31 35.76 2.99 6.91
N GLY A 32 35.90 4.11 7.61
CA GLY A 32 34.77 4.84 8.21
C GLY A 32 33.76 5.32 7.16
N TYR A 33 34.23 5.84 6.03
CA TYR A 33 33.37 6.31 4.94
C TYR A 33 32.60 5.15 4.28
N SER A 34 33.27 4.01 4.06
CA SER A 34 32.63 2.80 3.53
C SER A 34 31.53 2.29 4.45
N GLN A 35 31.81 2.22 5.77
CA GLN A 35 30.84 1.81 6.79
C GLN A 35 29.66 2.78 6.88
N PHE A 36 29.92 4.09 6.85
CA PHE A 36 28.88 5.10 6.92
C PHE A 36 27.93 5.02 5.71
N LYS A 37 28.47 4.82 4.51
CA LYS A 37 27.68 4.67 3.30
C LYS A 37 26.84 3.38 3.31
N ALA A 38 27.44 2.25 3.69
CA ALA A 38 26.73 0.98 3.78
C ALA A 38 25.58 1.04 4.79
N THR A 39 25.83 1.58 5.98
CA THR A 39 24.82 1.68 7.04
C THR A 39 23.69 2.64 6.67
N GLY A 40 23.98 3.77 6.02
CA GLY A 40 22.98 4.75 5.61
C GLY A 40 22.03 4.24 4.52
N GLU A 41 22.57 3.58 3.50
CA GLU A 41 21.76 3.03 2.40
C GLU A 41 20.89 1.85 2.87
N ASP A 42 21.44 0.97 3.72
CA ASP A 42 20.70 -0.18 4.25
C ASP A 42 19.61 0.25 5.24
N ALA A 43 19.87 1.23 6.10
CA ALA A 43 18.86 1.77 7.02
C ALA A 43 17.68 2.38 6.26
N GLN A 44 17.94 3.14 5.18
CA GLN A 44 16.87 3.70 4.35
C GLN A 44 16.07 2.62 3.62
N ARG A 45 16.75 1.64 3.02
CA ARG A 45 16.09 0.52 2.32
C ARG A 45 15.22 -0.30 3.27
N ASN A 46 15.73 -0.63 4.44
CA ASN A 46 15.00 -1.38 5.46
C ASN A 46 13.77 -0.60 5.94
N MET A 47 13.90 0.72 6.15
CA MET A 47 12.77 1.56 6.54
C MET A 47 11.68 1.62 5.46
N VAL A 48 12.06 1.81 4.19
CA VAL A 48 11.11 1.82 3.07
C VAL A 48 10.40 0.47 2.92
N GLN A 49 11.14 -0.63 3.05
CA GLN A 49 10.57 -1.98 3.01
C GLN A 49 9.60 -2.23 4.17
N MET A 50 9.97 -1.82 5.39
CA MET A 50 9.11 -1.94 6.57
C MET A 50 7.81 -1.15 6.40
N VAL A 51 7.89 0.12 5.96
CA VAL A 51 6.72 0.95 5.69
C VAL A 51 5.84 0.32 4.60
N SER A 52 6.44 -0.19 3.52
CA SER A 52 5.71 -0.88 2.45
C SER A 52 4.99 -2.14 2.97
N MET A 53 5.65 -2.93 3.82
CA MET A 53 5.08 -4.13 4.40
C MET A 53 3.92 -3.80 5.35
N MET A 54 4.09 -2.82 6.24
CA MET A 54 3.03 -2.36 7.14
C MET A 54 1.83 -1.82 6.36
N PHE A 55 2.07 -1.04 5.31
CA PHE A 55 1.01 -0.55 4.43
C PHE A 55 0.25 -1.69 3.76
N LYS A 56 0.96 -2.68 3.20
CA LYS A 56 0.34 -3.87 2.59
C LYS A 56 -0.48 -4.66 3.61
N GLN A 57 0.03 -4.84 4.82
CA GLN A 57 -0.71 -5.52 5.91
C GLN A 57 -1.96 -4.75 6.30
N TYR A 58 -1.88 -3.42 6.40
CA TYR A 58 -3.03 -2.57 6.70
C TYR A 58 -4.11 -2.68 5.61
N VAL A 59 -3.73 -2.52 4.34
CA VAL A 59 -4.65 -2.66 3.19
C VAL A 59 -5.27 -4.06 3.14
N LYS A 60 -4.47 -5.11 3.38
CA LYS A 60 -4.96 -6.48 3.44
C LYS A 60 -5.96 -6.67 4.57
N GLY A 61 -5.66 -6.18 5.78
CA GLY A 61 -6.56 -6.30 6.92
C GLY A 61 -7.89 -5.59 6.70
N ASP A 62 -7.90 -4.43 6.05
CA ASP A 62 -9.14 -3.74 5.68
C ASP A 62 -9.90 -4.51 4.59
N THR A 63 -9.20 -5.06 3.59
CA THR A 63 -9.80 -5.91 2.55
C THR A 63 -10.47 -7.16 3.14
N ASP A 64 -9.77 -7.90 4.00
CA ASP A 64 -10.28 -9.14 4.61
C ASP A 64 -11.57 -8.85 5.42
N ARG A 65 -11.65 -7.70 6.11
CA ARG A 65 -12.86 -7.26 6.82
C ARG A 65 -14.02 -6.93 5.86
N MET A 66 -13.71 -6.24 4.76
CA MET A 66 -14.71 -5.92 3.74
C MET A 66 -15.24 -7.18 3.06
N GLU A 67 -14.39 -8.18 2.78
CA GLU A 67 -14.82 -9.46 2.23
C GLU A 67 -15.75 -10.22 3.18
N LEU A 68 -15.44 -10.24 4.48
CA LEU A 68 -16.33 -10.83 5.50
C LEU A 68 -17.69 -10.12 5.56
N ALA A 69 -17.68 -8.78 5.52
CA ALA A 69 -18.90 -7.98 5.49
C ALA A 69 -19.75 -8.28 4.24
N ILE A 70 -19.14 -8.32 3.06
CA ILE A 70 -19.83 -8.65 1.81
C ILE A 70 -20.33 -10.10 1.85
N GLY A 71 -19.54 -11.03 2.35
CA GLY A 71 -19.94 -12.44 2.52
C GLY A 71 -21.17 -12.59 3.42
N SER A 72 -21.25 -11.82 4.50
CA SER A 72 -22.44 -11.77 5.37
C SER A 72 -23.67 -11.19 4.65
N LEU A 73 -23.48 -10.17 3.81
CA LEU A 73 -24.55 -9.61 2.98
C LEU A 73 -25.05 -10.62 1.94
N LEU A 74 -24.14 -11.33 1.26
CA LEU A 74 -24.48 -12.32 0.23
C LEU A 74 -25.17 -13.57 0.79
N SER A 75 -24.91 -13.91 2.06
CA SER A 75 -25.58 -15.02 2.76
C SER A 75 -26.99 -14.66 3.26
N ASN A 76 -27.39 -13.39 3.20
CA ASN A 76 -28.74 -12.96 3.51
C ASN A 76 -29.69 -13.26 2.33
N SER A 77 -30.60 -14.22 2.51
CA SER A 77 -31.56 -14.63 1.46
C SER A 77 -32.41 -13.47 0.94
N LYS A 78 -32.73 -12.46 1.77
CA LYS A 78 -33.50 -11.29 1.35
C LYS A 78 -32.78 -10.47 0.28
N VAL A 79 -31.44 -10.42 0.33
CA VAL A 79 -30.62 -9.73 -0.67
C VAL A 79 -30.67 -10.49 -1.99
N SER A 80 -30.49 -11.81 -1.94
CA SER A 80 -30.56 -12.67 -3.13
C SER A 80 -31.93 -12.61 -3.80
N ASP A 81 -33.01 -12.65 -3.01
CA ASP A 81 -34.39 -12.56 -3.51
C ASP A 81 -34.70 -11.18 -4.11
N ALA A 82 -34.26 -10.10 -3.45
CA ALA A 82 -34.41 -8.75 -3.98
C ALA A 82 -33.59 -8.53 -5.26
N PHE A 83 -32.42 -9.16 -5.36
CA PHE A 83 -31.56 -9.13 -6.54
C PHE A 83 -32.19 -9.88 -7.71
N ARG A 84 -32.72 -11.09 -7.47
CA ARG A 84 -33.42 -11.91 -8.48
C ARG A 84 -34.70 -11.25 -8.99
N SER A 85 -35.47 -10.65 -8.07
CA SER A 85 -36.70 -9.93 -8.43
C SER A 85 -36.47 -8.54 -9.03
N ARG A 86 -35.20 -8.08 -9.15
CA ARG A 86 -34.80 -6.74 -9.61
C ARG A 86 -35.56 -5.61 -8.90
N SER A 87 -35.95 -5.82 -7.65
CA SER A 87 -36.66 -4.82 -6.88
C SER A 87 -35.65 -3.82 -6.31
N ILE A 88 -35.40 -2.74 -7.06
CA ILE A 88 -34.42 -1.71 -6.71
C ILE A 88 -34.73 -1.10 -5.34
N ASP A 89 -36.00 -0.84 -5.03
CA ASP A 89 -36.40 -0.26 -3.74
C ASP A 89 -36.10 -1.19 -2.57
N ARG A 90 -36.37 -2.50 -2.72
CA ARG A 90 -36.03 -3.51 -1.71
C ARG A 90 -34.52 -3.66 -1.55
N LEU A 91 -33.79 -3.69 -2.66
CA LEU A 91 -32.33 -3.74 -2.62
C LEU A 91 -31.77 -2.52 -1.89
N HIS A 92 -32.26 -1.31 -2.21
CA HIS A 92 -31.84 -0.09 -1.56
C HIS A 92 -32.15 -0.10 -0.05
N GLN A 93 -33.35 -0.53 0.34
CA GLN A 93 -33.72 -0.62 1.75
C GLN A 93 -32.79 -1.58 2.53
N ILE A 94 -32.57 -2.80 2.02
CA ILE A 94 -31.73 -3.80 2.72
C ILE A 94 -30.25 -3.36 2.75
N THR A 95 -29.76 -2.82 1.64
CA THR A 95 -28.35 -2.43 1.53
C THR A 95 -28.01 -1.13 2.24
N SER A 96 -28.95 -0.19 2.37
CA SER A 96 -28.73 1.08 3.11
C SER A 96 -28.61 0.86 4.61
N GLU A 97 -29.43 -0.02 5.19
CA GLU A 97 -29.32 -0.42 6.59
C GLU A 97 -27.98 -1.11 6.85
N THR A 98 -27.61 -2.08 5.99
CA THR A 98 -26.33 -2.77 6.11
C THR A 98 -25.15 -1.81 5.95
N LEU A 99 -25.19 -0.90 4.97
CA LEU A 99 -24.11 0.08 4.76
C LEU A 99 -23.96 1.02 5.96
N SER A 100 -25.06 1.40 6.62
CA SER A 100 -25.00 2.25 7.82
C SER A 100 -24.23 1.56 8.95
N MET A 101 -24.51 0.27 9.20
CA MET A 101 -23.75 -0.54 10.16
C MET A 101 -22.28 -0.68 9.76
N LEU A 102 -22.01 -0.99 8.48
CA LEU A 102 -20.65 -1.16 7.98
C LEU A 102 -19.84 0.14 8.01
N ARG A 103 -20.50 1.29 7.84
CA ARG A 103 -19.86 2.60 7.94
C ARG A 103 -19.45 2.90 9.37
N GLU A 104 -20.32 2.64 10.35
CA GLU A 104 -20.03 2.83 11.78
C GLU A 104 -18.94 1.89 12.29
N GLN A 105 -19.00 0.60 11.92
CA GLN A 105 -18.13 -0.43 12.49
C GLN A 105 -16.82 -0.63 11.71
N HIS A 106 -16.84 -0.39 10.39
CA HIS A 106 -15.76 -0.81 9.49
C HIS A 106 -15.29 0.27 8.51
N ARG A 107 -15.78 1.52 8.64
CA ARG A 107 -15.42 2.65 7.76
C ARG A 107 -15.68 2.40 6.27
N ILE A 108 -16.59 1.48 5.96
CA ILE A 108 -16.99 1.19 4.57
C ILE A 108 -17.92 2.30 4.10
N GLY A 109 -17.47 3.06 3.10
CA GLY A 109 -18.15 4.28 2.65
C GLY A 109 -19.24 4.04 1.61
N GLU A 110 -19.03 3.09 0.70
CA GLU A 110 -19.87 2.91 -0.48
C GLU A 110 -20.07 1.43 -0.80
N LEU A 111 -21.26 1.10 -1.29
CA LEU A 111 -21.62 -0.25 -1.75
C LEU A 111 -22.30 -0.16 -3.12
N TYR A 112 -21.79 -0.97 -4.06
CA TYR A 112 -22.26 -1.08 -5.42
C TYR A 112 -22.71 -2.51 -5.70
N LEU A 113 -23.88 -2.65 -6.30
CA LEU A 113 -24.33 -3.92 -6.87
C LEU A 113 -24.18 -3.85 -8.38
N VAL A 114 -23.48 -4.80 -8.96
CA VAL A 114 -23.15 -4.83 -10.39
C VAL A 114 -23.55 -6.16 -11.02
N THR A 115 -23.85 -6.15 -12.32
CA THR A 115 -24.02 -7.38 -13.11
C THR A 115 -22.66 -7.98 -13.49
N PRO A 116 -22.60 -9.23 -13.96
CA PRO A 116 -21.38 -9.82 -14.53
C PRO A 116 -20.82 -9.05 -15.75
N GLN A 117 -21.63 -8.21 -16.39
CA GLN A 117 -21.23 -7.31 -17.48
C GLN A 117 -20.81 -5.92 -16.97
N ARG A 118 -20.54 -5.79 -15.66
CA ARG A 118 -20.15 -4.55 -14.96
C ARG A 118 -21.17 -3.43 -15.03
N LYS A 119 -22.44 -3.74 -15.31
CA LYS A 119 -23.51 -2.74 -15.26
C LYS A 119 -23.95 -2.52 -13.83
N VAL A 120 -23.95 -1.28 -13.38
CA VAL A 120 -24.36 -0.93 -12.02
C VAL A 120 -25.88 -1.06 -11.90
N ILE A 121 -26.34 -1.94 -11.01
CA ILE A 121 -27.75 -2.10 -10.66
C ILE A 121 -28.13 -1.08 -9.59
N LEU A 122 -27.25 -0.90 -8.59
CA LEU A 122 -27.49 -0.01 -7.46
C LEU A 122 -26.18 0.64 -7.00
N ARG A 123 -26.23 1.95 -6.80
CA ARG A 123 -25.30 2.68 -5.93
C ARG A 123 -26.07 3.10 -4.69
N THR A 124 -25.64 2.66 -3.52
CA THR A 124 -26.28 3.01 -2.23
C THR A 124 -26.32 4.52 -1.97
N HIS A 125 -25.37 5.31 -2.49
CA HIS A 125 -25.32 6.76 -2.33
C HIS A 125 -25.95 7.56 -3.48
N GLN A 126 -26.21 6.93 -4.64
CA GLN A 126 -26.70 7.56 -5.87
C GLN A 126 -27.58 6.59 -6.68
N SER A 127 -28.75 6.25 -6.13
CA SER A 127 -29.70 5.31 -6.77
C SER A 127 -30.18 5.78 -8.16
N SER A 128 -30.16 7.09 -8.42
CA SER A 128 -30.58 7.68 -9.70
C SER A 128 -29.68 7.38 -10.90
N ARG A 129 -28.47 6.86 -10.70
CA ARG A 129 -27.50 6.54 -11.78
C ARG A 129 -27.47 5.06 -12.19
N ALA A 130 -28.54 4.30 -11.98
CA ALA A 130 -28.55 2.88 -12.37
C ALA A 130 -28.32 2.67 -13.88
N GLY A 131 -27.62 1.59 -14.25
CA GLY A 131 -27.50 1.06 -15.62
C GLY A 131 -26.22 1.42 -16.37
N ASP A 132 -25.38 2.31 -15.84
CA ASP A 132 -24.08 2.62 -16.42
C ASP A 132 -23.04 1.53 -16.17
N GLN A 133 -21.95 1.56 -16.94
CA GLN A 133 -20.88 0.57 -16.85
C GLN A 133 -19.76 1.06 -15.92
N LEU A 134 -19.41 0.23 -14.94
CA LEU A 134 -18.30 0.49 -14.02
C LEU A 134 -17.01 -0.09 -14.60
N ASN A 135 -16.02 0.76 -14.84
CA ASN A 135 -14.73 0.36 -15.42
C ASN A 135 -13.59 0.46 -14.40
N HIS A 136 -13.85 0.02 -13.18
CA HIS A 136 -12.85 -0.09 -12.12
C HIS A 136 -11.89 -1.25 -12.43
N GLN A 137 -10.59 -1.04 -12.22
CA GLN A 137 -9.57 -2.00 -12.60
C GLN A 137 -9.69 -3.29 -11.78
N THR A 138 -10.06 -3.19 -10.51
CA THR A 138 -10.29 -4.35 -9.63
C THR A 138 -11.54 -5.11 -10.06
N LEU A 139 -12.61 -4.43 -10.49
CA LEU A 139 -13.81 -5.07 -11.04
C LEU A 139 -13.52 -5.79 -12.37
N ILE A 140 -12.73 -5.18 -13.25
CA ILE A 140 -12.28 -5.82 -14.50
C ILE A 140 -11.52 -7.10 -14.19
N LYS A 141 -10.57 -7.03 -13.24
CA LYS A 141 -9.80 -8.21 -12.80
C LYS A 141 -10.69 -9.31 -12.22
N ALA A 142 -11.66 -8.96 -11.36
CA ALA A 142 -12.59 -9.93 -10.80
C ALA A 142 -13.47 -10.60 -11.88
N GLN A 143 -13.89 -9.82 -12.89
CA GLN A 143 -14.62 -10.35 -14.04
C GLN A 143 -13.76 -11.30 -14.89
N GLU A 144 -12.51 -10.93 -15.15
CA GLU A 144 -11.59 -11.72 -15.98
C GLU A 144 -11.13 -13.00 -15.29
N SER A 145 -10.90 -12.95 -13.98
CA SER A 145 -10.40 -14.10 -13.19
C SER A 145 -11.53 -14.99 -12.66
N GLY A 146 -12.75 -14.48 -12.53
CA GLY A 146 -13.83 -15.15 -11.79
C GLY A 146 -13.52 -15.35 -10.30
N ALA A 147 -12.58 -14.57 -9.77
CA ALA A 147 -12.15 -14.61 -8.38
C ALA A 147 -12.20 -13.21 -7.76
N PRO A 148 -12.35 -13.10 -6.42
CA PRO A 148 -12.34 -11.81 -5.76
C PRO A 148 -11.06 -11.02 -6.07
N ALA A 149 -11.20 -9.71 -6.28
CA ALA A 149 -10.08 -8.81 -6.53
C ALA A 149 -10.23 -7.53 -5.72
N HIS A 150 -9.10 -7.01 -5.22
CA HIS A 150 -9.05 -5.79 -4.42
C HIS A 150 -7.88 -4.89 -4.83
N GLY A 151 -7.98 -3.61 -4.49
CA GLY A 151 -6.94 -2.64 -4.81
C GLY A 151 -7.35 -1.21 -4.49
N LEU A 152 -6.36 -0.33 -4.51
CA LEU A 152 -6.56 1.11 -4.39
C LEU A 152 -6.86 1.69 -5.77
N GLU A 153 -7.97 2.39 -5.87
CA GLU A 153 -8.48 2.98 -7.10
C GLU A 153 -8.73 4.47 -6.92
N LEU A 154 -8.57 5.22 -8.01
CA LEU A 154 -8.89 6.63 -8.03
C LEU A 154 -10.33 6.79 -8.53
N ALA A 155 -11.21 7.26 -7.67
CA ALA A 155 -12.58 7.56 -8.04
C ALA A 155 -12.67 8.79 -8.94
N ALA A 156 -13.78 8.95 -9.67
CA ALA A 156 -13.95 10.04 -10.63
C ALA A 156 -13.78 11.45 -10.05
N HIS A 157 -14.09 11.64 -8.76
CA HIS A 157 -13.88 12.90 -8.03
C HIS A 157 -12.47 13.07 -7.42
N GLY A 158 -11.53 12.17 -7.72
CA GLY A 158 -10.14 12.25 -7.27
C GLY A 158 -9.82 11.64 -5.90
N ALA A 159 -10.80 11.06 -5.19
CA ALA A 159 -10.52 10.35 -3.94
C ALA A 159 -9.95 8.95 -4.20
N LEU A 160 -9.04 8.52 -3.32
CA LEU A 160 -8.52 7.16 -3.30
C LEU A 160 -9.51 6.25 -2.56
N MET A 161 -9.91 5.14 -3.18
CA MET A 161 -10.84 4.16 -2.64
C MET A 161 -10.22 2.77 -2.61
N LEU A 162 -10.49 2.00 -1.55
CA LEU A 162 -10.19 0.58 -1.50
C LEU A 162 -11.43 -0.20 -1.95
N SER A 163 -11.31 -0.93 -3.05
CA SER A 163 -12.46 -1.60 -3.69
C SER A 163 -12.24 -3.11 -3.80
N PRO A 164 -12.83 -3.93 -2.91
CA PRO A 164 -12.97 -5.36 -3.12
C PRO A 164 -14.19 -5.66 -4.00
N HIS A 165 -14.02 -6.55 -4.98
CA HIS A 165 -15.09 -7.08 -5.80
C HIS A 165 -15.14 -8.59 -5.67
N ILE A 166 -16.35 -9.13 -5.51
CA ILE A 166 -16.62 -10.57 -5.48
C ILE A 166 -17.49 -10.86 -6.71
N SER A 167 -17.09 -11.87 -7.50
CA SER A 167 -17.79 -12.33 -8.71
C SER A 167 -18.95 -13.25 -8.39
#